data_AF-A0A376DH43-F1
#
_entry.id   AF-A0A376DH43-F1
#
_cell.length_a   1.000
_cell.length_b   1.000
_cell.length_c   1.000
_cell.angle_alpha   90.00
_cell.angle_beta   90.00
_cell.angle_gamma   90.00
#
_symmetry.space_group_name_H-M   'P 1'
#
loop_
_entity.id
_entity.type
_entity.pdbx_description
1 polymer ?
#
loop_
_entity_poly.entity_id
_entity_poly.type
_entity_poly.pdbx_seq_one_letter_code
_entity_poly.pdbx_strand_id
1 'polypeptide(L)'
;MWCGEISDYLKRRGKGFATPEWVKSAMKHTYLGYEDVERVDVVNGERVTVKELRRTSNLDTGAMNYFMSQVESWSANIGCLLTIPGDSEYKRIKEKQDE
;
A
#
# COMPACT_ATOMS: atom_id res chain seq x y z
N MET A 1 0.27 10.16 4.96
CA MET A 1 -0.31 11.26 4.17
C MET A 1 -1.44 10.72 3.29
N TRP A 2 -1.14 9.99 2.20
CA TRP A 2 -2.16 9.49 1.26
C TRP A 2 -3.24 8.58 1.87
N CYS A 3 -2.87 7.63 2.73
CA CYS A 3 -3.88 6.76 3.37
C CYS A 3 -4.88 7.56 4.23
N GLY A 4 -4.47 8.72 4.76
CA GLY A 4 -5.36 9.62 5.49
C GLY A 4 -6.32 10.35 4.57
N GLU A 5 -5.83 10.88 3.45
CA GLU A 5 -6.65 11.56 2.43
C GLU A 5 -7.69 10.61 1.83
N ILE A 6 -7.28 9.41 1.45
CA ILE A 6 -8.18 8.35 0.94
C ILE A 6 -9.19 7.94 2.01
N SER A 7 -8.74 7.77 3.26
CA SER A 7 -9.62 7.42 4.38
C SER A 7 -10.72 8.46 4.56
N ASP A 8 -10.37 9.74 4.57
CA ASP A 8 -11.34 10.84 4.71
C ASP A 8 -12.30 10.87 3.51
N TYR A 9 -11.78 10.70 2.30
CA TYR A 9 -12.58 10.63 1.08
C TYR A 9 -13.61 9.49 1.12
N LEU A 10 -13.18 8.29 1.50
CA LEU A 10 -14.05 7.11 1.60
C LEU A 10 -15.09 7.26 2.72
N LYS A 11 -14.70 7.85 3.86
CA LYS A 11 -15.62 8.14 4.96
C LYS A 11 -16.73 9.11 4.53
N ARG A 12 -16.38 10.18 3.79
CA ARG A 12 -17.37 11.11 3.20
C ARG A 12 -18.35 10.43 2.24
N ARG A 13 -17.92 9.37 1.56
CA ARG A 13 -18.75 8.54 0.66
C ARG A 13 -19.59 7.47 1.39
N GLY A 14 -19.61 7.47 2.72
CA GLY A 14 -20.39 6.51 3.53
C GLY A 14 -19.64 5.25 3.94
N LYS A 15 -18.35 5.12 3.62
CA LYS A 15 -17.51 4.00 4.10
C LYS A 15 -16.81 4.37 5.41
N GLY A 16 -17.59 4.49 6.49
CA GLY A 16 -17.10 4.87 7.82
C GLY A 16 -15.97 4.00 8.38
N PHE A 17 -15.90 2.74 7.94
CA PHE A 17 -14.87 1.76 8.35
C PHE A 17 -13.52 1.96 7.66
N ALA A 18 -13.42 2.80 6.62
CA ALA A 18 -12.21 3.00 5.85
C ALA A 18 -11.21 3.86 6.63
N THR A 19 -10.61 3.32 7.69
CA THR A 19 -9.51 3.96 8.44
C THR A 19 -8.23 4.01 7.59
N PRO A 20 -7.28 4.90 7.87
CA PRO A 20 -6.02 4.94 7.13
C PRO A 20 -5.26 3.60 7.19
N GLU A 21 -5.38 2.87 8.30
CA GLU A 21 -4.83 1.52 8.45
C GLU A 21 -5.54 0.51 7.55
N TRP A 22 -6.88 0.57 7.51
CA TRP A 22 -7.67 -0.26 6.60
C TRP A 22 -7.31 0.02 5.14
N VAL A 23 -7.20 1.28 4.74
CA VAL A 23 -6.79 1.68 3.38
C VAL A 23 -5.40 1.11 3.08
N LYS A 24 -4.45 1.25 4.01
CA LYS A 24 -3.09 0.70 3.83
C LYS A 24 -3.12 -0.81 3.64
N SER A 25 -3.86 -1.54 4.47
CA SER A 25 -4.00 -3.00 4.34
C SER A 25 -4.70 -3.40 3.03
N ALA A 26 -5.74 -2.67 2.62
CA ALA A 26 -6.43 -2.91 1.35
C ALA A 26 -5.50 -2.69 0.15
N MET A 27 -4.72 -1.61 0.12
CA MET A 27 -3.76 -1.36 -0.96
C MET A 27 -2.70 -2.46 -1.04
N LYS A 28 -2.14 -2.85 0.11
CA LYS A 28 -1.16 -3.94 0.17
C LYS A 28 -1.77 -5.26 -0.28
N HIS A 29 -2.99 -5.57 0.17
CA HIS A 29 -3.70 -6.78 -0.25
C HIS A 29 -3.88 -6.81 -1.78
N THR A 30 -4.33 -5.71 -2.39
CA THR A 30 -4.62 -5.63 -3.83
C THR A 30 -3.35 -5.65 -4.68
N TYR A 31 -2.30 -4.92 -4.30
CA TYR A 31 -1.14 -4.69 -5.17
C TYR A 31 0.10 -5.50 -4.79
N LEU A 32 0.25 -5.91 -3.53
CA LEU A 32 1.41 -6.66 -3.06
C LEU A 32 1.08 -8.12 -2.75
N GLY A 33 -0.17 -8.41 -2.38
CA GLY A 33 -0.62 -9.74 -2.02
C GLY A 33 -0.10 -10.23 -0.67
N TYR A 34 -0.01 -11.55 -0.54
CA TYR A 34 0.46 -12.24 0.66
C TYR A 34 1.75 -12.99 0.38
N GLU A 35 2.62 -13.06 1.37
CA GLU A 35 3.81 -13.90 1.38
C GLU A 35 3.64 -15.02 2.42
N ASP A 36 4.10 -16.22 2.07
CA ASP A 36 4.17 -17.36 2.98
C ASP A 36 5.40 -17.19 3.87
N VAL A 37 5.16 -17.00 5.17
CA VAL A 37 6.20 -16.81 6.19
C VAL A 37 6.23 -18.05 7.07
N GLU A 38 7.39 -18.68 7.17
CA GLU A 38 7.61 -19.73 8.15
C GLU A 38 7.77 -19.10 9.54
N ARG A 39 6.91 -19.51 10.46
CA ARG A 39 7.02 -19.16 11.88
C ARG A 39 7.21 -20.42 12.70
N VAL A 40 7.99 -20.30 13.75
CA VAL A 40 8.21 -21.37 14.72
C VAL A 40 7.29 -21.10 15.90
N ASP A 41 6.43 -22.06 16.23
CA ASP A 41 5.68 -22.04 17.47
C ASP A 41 6.66 -22.24 18.64
N VAL A 42 6.78 -21.25 19.52
CA VAL A 42 7.75 -21.28 20.63
C VAL A 42 7.35 -22.23 21.75
N VAL A 43 6.10 -22.70 21.78
CA VAL A 43 5.59 -23.64 22.78
C VAL A 43 5.88 -25.08 22.36
N ASN A 44 5.64 -25.40 21.09
CA ASN A 44 5.74 -26.78 20.59
C ASN A 44 6.98 -27.03 19.69
N GLY A 45 7.64 -25.98 19.20
CA GLY A 45 8.76 -26.05 18.26
C GLY A 45 8.37 -26.34 16.81
N GLU A 46 7.07 -26.39 16.50
CA GLU A 46 6.57 -26.72 15.16
C GLU A 46 6.70 -25.53 14.19
N ARG A 47 7.11 -25.82 12.95
CA ARG A 47 7.16 -24.83 11.88
C ARG A 47 5.81 -24.76 11.19
N VAL A 48 5.17 -23.61 11.26
CA VAL A 48 3.90 -23.33 10.59
C VAL A 48 4.14 -22.30 9.49
N THR A 49 3.58 -22.56 8.32
CA THR A 49 3.55 -21.58 7.23
C THR A 49 2.31 -20.72 7.39
N VAL A 50 2.50 -19.42 7.63
CA VAL A 50 1.42 -18.45 7.74
C VAL A 50 1.45 -17.47 6.58
N LYS A 51 0.28 -17.13 6.05
CA LYS A 51 0.16 -16.12 5.00
C LYS A 51 0.11 -14.75 5.63
N GLU A 52 1.18 -13.98 5.50
CA GLU A 52 1.25 -12.62 6.00
C GLU A 52 1.18 -11.61 4.86
N LEU A 53 0.59 -10.45 5.15
CA LEU A 53 0.49 -9.36 4.19
C LEU A 53 1.90 -8.83 3.90
N ARG A 54 2.27 -8.75 2.62
CA ARG A 54 3.65 -8.44 2.24
C ARG A 54 4.11 -7.11 2.82
N ARG A 55 5.27 -7.10 3.46
CA ARG A 55 5.79 -5.89 4.12
C ARG A 55 6.35 -4.93 3.07
N THR A 56 5.85 -3.70 3.07
CA THR A 56 6.37 -2.61 2.23
C THR A 56 7.82 -2.25 2.55
N SER A 57 8.31 -2.61 3.72
CA SER A 57 9.71 -2.43 4.12
C SER A 57 10.69 -3.37 3.40
N ASN A 58 10.20 -4.49 2.85
CA ASN A 58 11.00 -5.44 2.08
C ASN A 58 10.96 -5.14 0.57
N LEU A 59 10.29 -4.06 0.15
CA LEU A 59 10.23 -3.68 -1.26
C LEU A 59 11.48 -2.91 -1.63
N ASP A 60 12.06 -3.28 -2.77
CA ASP A 60 13.07 -2.48 -3.43
C ASP A 60 12.49 -1.12 -3.87
N THR A 61 13.34 -0.11 -4.02
CA THR A 61 12.95 1.24 -4.47
C THR A 61 12.09 1.21 -5.74
N GLY A 62 12.38 0.32 -6.69
CA GLY A 62 11.56 0.16 -7.90
C GLY A 62 10.15 -0.37 -7.61
N ALA A 63 10.05 -1.41 -6.79
CA ALA A 63 8.76 -2.02 -6.42
C ALA A 63 7.92 -1.09 -5.54
N MET A 64 8.55 -0.32 -4.66
CA MET A 64 7.90 0.71 -3.85
C MET A 64 7.34 1.84 -4.73
N ASN A 65 8.10 2.30 -5.73
CA ASN A 65 7.61 3.29 -6.69
C ASN A 65 6.43 2.76 -7.51
N TYR A 66 6.51 1.53 -8.03
CA TYR A 66 5.39 0.92 -8.74
C TYR A 66 4.15 0.78 -7.86
N PHE A 67 4.32 0.40 -6.58
CA PHE A 67 3.22 0.35 -5.63
C PHE A 67 2.57 1.74 -5.43
N MET A 68 3.37 2.79 -5.25
CA MET A 68 2.84 4.16 -5.14
C MET A 68 2.16 4.64 -6.45
N SER A 69 2.76 4.34 -7.61
CA SER A 69 2.14 4.09 -8.94
C SER A 69 0.65 3.80 -8.92
N GLN A 70 0.40 2.58 -8.49
CA GLN A 70 -0.91 1.96 -8.51
C GLN A 70 -1.87 2.64 -7.53
N VAL A 71 -1.39 2.99 -6.33
CA VAL A 71 -2.21 3.66 -5.31
C VAL A 71 -2.66 5.04 -5.78
N GLU A 72 -1.79 5.82 -6.42
CA GLU A 72 -2.14 7.11 -7.00
C GLU A 72 -3.18 6.96 -8.11
N SER A 73 -2.94 6.06 -9.07
CA SER A 73 -3.84 5.81 -10.19
C SER A 73 -5.23 5.38 -9.73
N TRP A 74 -5.31 4.48 -8.74
CA TRP A 74 -6.58 4.07 -8.14
C TRP A 74 -7.26 5.20 -7.39
N SER A 75 -6.50 6.02 -6.66
CA SER A 75 -7.05 7.17 -5.95
C SER A 75 -7.64 8.18 -6.93
N ALA A 76 -6.93 8.48 -8.02
CA ALA A 76 -7.44 9.30 -9.12
C ALA A 76 -8.71 8.68 -9.75
N ASN A 77 -8.74 7.35 -9.94
CA ASN A 77 -9.89 6.64 -10.49
C ASN A 77 -11.16 6.79 -9.61
N ILE A 78 -11.03 6.74 -8.29
CA ILE A 78 -12.16 6.99 -7.38
C ILE A 78 -12.50 8.47 -7.22
N GLY A 79 -11.73 9.38 -7.85
CA GLY A 79 -11.89 10.83 -7.75
C GLY A 79 -11.25 11.45 -6.51
N CYS A 80 -10.29 10.77 -5.88
CA CYS A 80 -9.49 11.25 -4.77
C CYS A 80 -8.11 11.68 -5.30
N LEU A 81 -7.93 12.99 -5.52
CA LEU A 81 -6.65 13.55 -5.92
C LEU A 81 -5.73 13.61 -4.69
N LEU A 82 -4.66 12.80 -4.71
CA LEU A 82 -3.68 12.76 -3.62
C LEU A 82 -2.67 13.89 -3.73
N THR A 83 -2.24 14.39 -2.58
CA THR A 83 -1.21 15.42 -2.54
C THR A 83 0.16 14.79 -2.79
N ILE A 84 0.75 15.06 -3.96
CA ILE A 84 2.13 14.65 -4.31
C ILE A 84 3.03 15.88 -4.17
N PRO A 85 3.94 15.92 -3.18
CA PRO A 85 4.89 17.03 -3.09
C PRO A 85 5.78 17.04 -4.33
N GLY A 86 5.93 18.22 -4.95
CA GLY A 86 6.58 18.40 -6.24
C GLY A 86 8.07 17.99 -6.29
N ASP A 87 8.72 17.85 -5.14
CA ASP A 87 10.12 17.41 -5.01
C ASP A 87 10.26 15.93 -4.58
N SER A 88 9.15 15.18 -4.53
CA SER A 88 9.22 13.78 -4.11
C SER A 88 10.00 12.92 -5.10
N GLU A 89 10.85 12.03 -4.55
CA GLU A 89 11.59 11.01 -5.31
C GLU A 89 10.68 10.20 -6.24
N TYR A 90 9.45 9.97 -5.79
CA TYR A 90 8.38 9.36 -6.57
C TYR A 90 8.07 10.08 -7.90
N LYS A 91 7.94 11.42 -7.86
CA LYS A 91 7.63 12.21 -9.06
C LYS A 91 8.78 12.12 -10.08
N ARG A 92 10.01 12.24 -9.59
CA ARG A 92 11.23 12.14 -10.42
C ARG A 92 11.37 10.78 -11.09
N ILE A 93 11.03 9.70 -10.39
CA ILE A 93 11.08 8.34 -10.94
C ILE A 93 9.93 8.09 -11.92
N LYS A 94 8.73 8.61 -11.64
CA LYS A 94 7.57 8.52 -12.53
C LYS A 94 7.80 9.24 -13.86
N GLU A 95 8.32 10.47 -13.81
CA GLU A 95 8.69 11.23 -15.02
C GLU A 95 9.74 10.49 -15.86
N LYS A 96 10.65 9.74 -15.21
CA LYS A 96 11.68 8.94 -15.87
C LYS A 96 11.18 7.62 -16.48
N GLN A 97 9.98 7.16 -16.12
CA GLN A 97 9.35 5.96 -16.68
C GLN A 97 8.38 6.27 -17.82
N ASP A 98 7.97 7.54 -17.97
CA ASP A 98 7.06 8.03 -19.02
C ASP A 98 7.83 8.60 -20.24
N GLU A 99 9.16 8.73 -20.14
CA GLU A 99 10.10 9.11 -21.21
C GLU A 99 10.71 7.88 -21.90
#